data_AF-A0A3N5WBH1-F1
#
_entry.id   AF-A0A3N5WBH1-F1
#
_cell.length_a   1.000
_cell.length_b   1.000
_cell.length_c   1.000
_cell.angle_alpha   90.00
_cell.angle_beta   90.00
_cell.angle_gamma   90.00
#
_symmetry.space_group_name_H-M   'P 1'
#
loop_
_entity.id
_entity.type
_entity.pdbx_description
1 polymer ?
#
loop_
_entity_poly.entity_id
_entity_poly.type
_entity_poly.pdbx_seq_one_letter_code
_entity_poly.pdbx_strand_id
1 'polypeptide(L)'
;MRRTIPIPLVLFAALSAAGIAPAAPPLPPDSCWATDSVCARVIVGWKAPPDPVLGYAILRDGDPIGSGGPNDSTFLDTTAPPNSYHEYAVLAWNVGYSAPCVDSGRSLAAPAPPASFNASRDLCERVRLAWTPPPGAAPLWGYRIVAGSLPGGRVDLPPDSLGYTDASPI
;
A
#
# COMPACT_ATOMS: atom_id res chain seq x y z
N MET A 1 8.42 47.03 72.07
CA MET A 1 9.65 46.23 71.89
C MET A 1 9.24 44.88 71.30
N ARG A 2 9.31 44.69 69.98
CA ARG A 2 9.07 43.39 69.32
C ARG A 2 10.42 42.76 69.03
N ARG A 3 10.69 41.59 69.64
CA ARG A 3 11.87 40.77 69.36
C ARG A 3 11.62 39.99 68.07
N THR A 4 12.44 40.24 67.06
CA THR A 4 12.51 39.46 65.82
C THR A 4 13.29 38.17 66.09
N ILE A 5 12.66 37.03 65.80
CA ILE A 5 13.28 35.70 65.82
C ILE A 5 13.83 35.46 64.41
N PRO A 6 15.13 35.15 64.20
CA PRO A 6 15.63 34.81 62.88
C PRO A 6 15.17 33.39 62.52
N ILE A 7 14.48 33.27 61.39
CA ILE A 7 14.13 31.98 60.77
C ILE A 7 15.42 31.40 60.17
N PRO A 8 15.81 30.15 60.48
CA PRO A 8 16.98 29.56 59.84
C PRO A 8 16.67 29.36 58.35
N LEU A 9 17.58 29.81 57.50
CA LEU A 9 17.58 29.55 56.07
C LEU A 9 17.80 28.04 55.89
N VAL A 10 16.71 27.27 55.80
CA VAL A 10 16.77 25.88 55.35
C VAL A 10 17.11 25.94 53.87
N LEU A 11 18.38 25.76 53.55
CA LEU A 11 18.84 25.52 52.20
C LEU A 11 18.21 24.19 51.76
N PHE A 12 17.07 24.26 51.07
CA PHE A 12 16.60 23.14 50.27
C PHE A 12 17.64 22.94 49.18
N ALA A 13 18.50 21.94 49.34
CA ALA A 13 19.17 21.35 48.22
C ALA A 13 18.07 20.97 47.22
N ALA A 14 18.00 21.66 46.09
CA ALA A 14 17.27 21.17 44.95
C ALA A 14 17.96 19.86 44.56
N LEU A 15 17.35 18.75 44.97
CA LEU A 15 17.70 17.45 44.43
C LEU A 15 17.34 17.55 42.94
N SER A 16 18.34 17.86 42.11
CA SER A 16 18.24 17.68 40.67
C SER A 16 18.13 16.18 40.46
N ALA A 17 16.92 15.65 40.55
CA ALA A 17 16.60 14.42 39.86
C ALA A 17 16.91 14.74 38.40
N ALA A 18 17.95 14.12 37.84
CA ALA A 18 18.10 14.00 36.41
C ALA A 18 16.89 13.20 35.91
N GLY A 19 15.76 13.89 35.78
CA GLY A 19 14.52 13.35 35.28
C GLY A 19 14.78 12.97 33.83
N ILE A 20 14.77 11.67 33.55
CA ILE A 20 14.74 11.17 32.19
C ILE A 20 13.48 11.77 31.56
N ALA A 21 13.66 12.72 30.62
CA ALA A 21 12.55 13.21 29.83
C ALA A 21 11.89 12.02 29.12
N PRO A 22 10.56 11.93 29.06
CA PRO A 22 9.90 10.87 28.33
C PRO A 22 10.40 10.87 26.88
N ALA A 23 10.68 9.67 26.35
CA ALA A 23 11.11 9.53 24.97
C ALA A 23 10.08 10.17 24.03
N ALA A 24 10.54 11.00 23.10
CA ALA A 24 9.68 11.64 22.11
C ALA A 24 9.26 10.61 21.03
N PRO A 25 8.08 10.79 20.41
CA PRO A 25 7.74 10.05 19.20
C PRO A 25 8.80 10.21 18.10
N PRO A 26 8.91 9.26 17.16
CA PRO A 26 9.87 9.36 16.07
C PRO A 26 9.52 10.51 15.12
N LEU A 27 10.48 10.93 14.30
CA LEU A 27 10.22 11.78 13.15
C LEU A 27 9.30 11.09 12.13
N PRO A 28 8.52 11.85 11.34
CA PRO A 28 7.77 11.30 10.23
C PRO A 28 8.70 10.67 9.18
N PRO A 29 8.20 9.78 8.30
CA PRO A 29 8.95 9.33 7.13
C PRO A 29 9.52 10.51 6.33
N ASP A 30 10.74 10.36 5.80
CA ASP A 30 11.47 11.41 5.07
C ASP A 30 10.72 11.88 3.82
N SER A 31 10.05 10.95 3.14
CA SER A 31 9.22 11.21 1.97
C SER A 31 8.18 10.11 1.81
N CYS A 32 7.03 10.45 1.24
CA CYS A 32 5.95 9.51 0.94
C CYS A 32 5.44 9.74 -0.48
N TRP A 33 4.90 8.70 -1.08
CA TRP A 33 4.28 8.75 -2.39
C TRP A 33 3.12 7.75 -2.48
N ALA A 34 2.13 8.07 -3.29
CA ALA A 34 1.01 7.19 -3.61
C ALA A 34 0.79 7.15 -5.12
N THR A 35 0.64 5.95 -5.69
CA THR A 35 0.45 5.81 -7.15
C THR A 35 -0.92 6.30 -7.61
N ASP A 36 -0.98 6.80 -8.83
CA ASP A 36 -2.19 7.25 -9.54
C ASP A 36 -2.52 6.41 -10.80
N SER A 37 -1.62 5.47 -11.15
CA SER A 37 -1.55 4.83 -12.46
C SER A 37 -1.71 3.30 -12.43
N VAL A 38 -2.06 2.73 -11.27
CA VAL A 38 -2.18 1.29 -11.08
C VAL A 38 -3.65 0.87 -10.99
N CYS A 39 -4.02 -0.19 -11.71
CA CYS A 39 -5.37 -0.75 -11.66
C CYS A 39 -5.62 -1.56 -10.37
N ALA A 40 -6.82 -1.40 -9.82
CA ALA A 40 -7.39 -2.15 -8.69
C ALA A 40 -6.61 -2.08 -7.37
N ARG A 41 -5.64 -1.16 -7.28
CA ARG A 41 -4.91 -0.87 -6.05
C ARG A 41 -4.29 0.52 -6.08
N VAL A 42 -3.86 1.00 -4.93
CA VAL A 42 -2.87 2.07 -4.76
C VAL A 42 -1.64 1.48 -4.07
N ILE A 43 -0.45 1.77 -4.59
CA ILE A 43 0.80 1.47 -3.91
C ILE A 43 1.20 2.74 -3.17
N VAL A 44 1.22 2.66 -1.84
CA VAL A 44 1.74 3.69 -0.96
C VAL A 44 3.17 3.31 -0.64
N GLY A 45 4.11 4.23 -0.83
CA GLY A 45 5.51 4.02 -0.47
C GLY A 45 6.04 5.16 0.37
N TRP A 46 7.06 4.86 1.17
CA TRP A 46 7.72 5.83 2.03
C TRP A 46 9.21 5.52 2.20
N LYS A 47 9.96 6.56 2.54
CA LYS A 47 11.35 6.45 2.98
C LYS A 47 11.39 6.57 4.50
N ALA A 48 12.00 5.57 5.15
CA ALA A 48 12.12 5.53 6.60
C ALA A 48 12.78 6.80 7.17
N PRO A 49 12.35 7.27 8.36
CA PRO A 49 13.05 8.35 9.06
C PRO A 49 14.46 7.91 9.51
N PRO A 50 15.32 8.86 9.90
CA PRO A 50 16.64 8.55 10.46
C PRO A 50 16.55 7.85 11.83
N ASP A 51 15.49 8.08 12.59
CA ASP A 51 15.30 7.49 13.92
C ASP A 51 14.76 6.05 13.82
N PRO A 52 15.16 5.14 14.74
CA PRO A 52 14.59 3.81 14.83
C PRO A 52 13.08 3.85 15.13
N VAL A 53 12.32 3.10 14.33
CA VAL A 53 10.88 2.87 14.49
C VAL A 53 10.64 1.40 14.81
N LEU A 54 9.49 1.06 15.44
CA LEU A 54 9.04 -0.34 15.47
C LEU A 54 8.00 -0.65 14.38
N GLY A 55 7.50 0.37 13.68
CA GLY A 55 6.59 0.17 12.55
C GLY A 55 5.98 1.46 12.03
N TYR A 56 4.96 1.30 11.19
CA TYR A 56 4.22 2.39 10.56
C TYR A 56 2.71 2.14 10.63
N ALA A 57 1.92 3.20 10.77
CA ALA A 57 0.49 3.18 10.47
C ALA A 57 0.23 3.84 9.12
N ILE A 58 -0.66 3.22 8.33
CA ILE A 58 -1.07 3.71 7.02
C ILE A 58 -2.54 4.09 7.10
N LEU A 59 -2.83 5.34 6.77
CA LEU A 59 -4.16 5.90 6.77
C LEU A 59 -4.56 6.28 5.34
N ARG A 60 -5.87 6.24 5.07
CA ARG A 60 -6.51 6.79 3.88
C ARG A 60 -7.67 7.65 4.31
N ASP A 61 -7.69 8.90 3.85
CA ASP A 61 -8.70 9.91 4.20
C ASP A 61 -8.88 10.09 5.73
N GLY A 62 -7.79 9.89 6.48
CA GLY A 62 -7.77 9.96 7.94
C GLY A 62 -8.09 8.64 8.67
N ASP A 63 -8.60 7.62 7.98
CA ASP A 63 -8.92 6.32 8.58
C ASP A 63 -7.76 5.33 8.45
N PRO A 64 -7.44 4.54 9.49
CA PRO A 64 -6.39 3.53 9.41
C PRO A 64 -6.83 2.37 8.50
N ILE A 65 -6.00 2.06 7.51
CA ILE A 65 -6.23 0.96 6.56
C ILE A 65 -5.20 -0.16 6.69
N GLY A 66 -4.12 0.05 7.45
CA GLY A 66 -3.11 -0.97 7.69
C GLY A 66 -1.92 -0.49 8.48
N SER A 67 -0.93 -1.38 8.59
CA SER A 67 0.34 -1.14 9.28
C SER A 67 1.49 -1.82 8.55
N GLY A 68 2.70 -1.28 8.73
CA GLY A 68 3.95 -1.89 8.28
C GLY A 68 4.90 -2.17 9.44
N GLY A 69 5.78 -3.14 9.28
CA GLY A 69 6.92 -3.39 10.16
C GLY A 69 8.02 -2.34 10.00
N PRO A 70 9.07 -2.38 10.83
CA PRO A 70 10.09 -1.33 10.89
C PRO A 70 10.95 -1.23 9.62
N ASN A 71 11.05 -2.31 8.85
CA ASN A 71 11.82 -2.39 7.61
C ASN A 71 10.93 -2.27 6.36
N ASP A 72 9.61 -2.14 6.53
CA ASP A 72 8.71 -1.97 5.40
C ASP A 72 8.82 -0.54 4.86
N SER A 73 8.71 -0.43 3.53
CA SER A 73 8.76 0.84 2.80
C SER A 73 7.59 1.00 1.83
N THR A 74 6.67 0.03 1.81
CA THR A 74 5.53 0.00 0.90
C THR A 74 4.31 -0.67 1.54
N PHE A 75 3.12 -0.20 1.18
CA PHE A 75 1.84 -0.79 1.53
C PHE A 75 0.95 -0.86 0.28
N LEU A 76 0.20 -1.96 0.15
CA LEU A 76 -0.70 -2.18 -0.98
C LEU A 76 -2.15 -2.02 -0.54
N ASP A 77 -2.80 -0.93 -0.94
CA ASP A 77 -4.22 -0.72 -0.71
C ASP A 77 -5.03 -1.26 -1.90
N THR A 78 -5.62 -2.44 -1.74
CA THR A 78 -6.51 -3.08 -2.74
C THR A 78 -7.98 -2.74 -2.52
N THR A 79 -8.29 -1.89 -1.54
CA THR A 79 -9.67 -1.57 -1.13
C THR A 79 -10.11 -0.18 -1.56
N ALA A 80 -9.19 0.63 -2.08
CA ALA A 80 -9.47 1.98 -2.57
C ALA A 80 -10.54 1.94 -3.67
N PRO A 81 -11.64 2.70 -3.52
CA PRO A 81 -12.59 2.89 -4.61
C PRO A 81 -11.86 3.35 -5.88
N PRO A 82 -12.04 2.67 -7.02
CA PRO A 82 -11.38 3.07 -8.24
C PRO A 82 -11.92 4.42 -8.70
N ASN A 83 -11.10 5.08 -9.50
CA ASN A 83 -11.44 6.31 -10.16
C ASN A 83 -11.64 7.56 -9.27
N SER A 84 -11.21 7.50 -8.01
CA SER A 84 -11.26 8.61 -7.05
C SER A 84 -9.89 8.85 -6.42
N TYR A 85 -9.55 10.12 -6.19
CA TYR A 85 -8.35 10.47 -5.42
C TYR A 85 -8.63 10.33 -3.93
N HIS A 86 -7.65 9.80 -3.22
CA HIS A 86 -7.64 9.65 -1.77
C HIS A 86 -6.34 10.20 -1.21
N GLU A 87 -6.42 10.79 -0.02
CA GLU A 87 -5.23 11.25 0.71
C GLU A 87 -4.66 10.08 1.52
N TYR A 88 -3.41 9.73 1.27
CA TYR A 88 -2.70 8.71 2.03
C TYR A 88 -1.74 9.35 3.01
N ALA A 89 -1.71 8.84 4.24
CA ALA A 89 -0.78 9.27 5.26
C ALA A 89 -0.02 8.09 5.86
N VAL A 90 1.29 8.24 6.01
CA VAL A 90 2.15 7.27 6.70
C VAL A 90 2.69 7.93 7.98
N LEU A 91 2.47 7.27 9.11
CA LEU A 91 2.95 7.70 10.42
C LEU A 91 3.93 6.66 10.93
N ALA A 92 5.15 7.09 11.28
CA ALA A 92 6.11 6.25 11.98
C ALA A 92 5.65 6.03 13.42
N TRP A 93 5.89 4.83 13.95
CA TRP A 93 5.54 4.46 15.32
C TRP A 93 6.78 4.02 16.09
N ASN A 94 6.90 4.51 17.31
CA ASN A 94 7.74 3.95 18.38
C ASN A 94 7.03 4.14 19.72
N VAL A 95 7.56 4.95 20.63
CA VAL A 95 6.88 5.33 21.89
C VAL A 95 5.58 6.13 21.69
N GLY A 96 5.30 6.54 20.45
CA GLY A 96 4.09 7.18 19.97
C GLY A 96 4.12 7.29 18.44
N TYR A 97 3.09 7.90 17.85
CA TYR A 97 3.05 8.19 16.42
C TYR A 97 3.73 9.53 16.10
N SER A 98 4.42 9.56 14.97
CA SER A 98 4.94 10.79 14.37
C SER A 98 3.82 11.68 13.82
N ALA A 99 4.18 12.87 13.36
CA ALA A 99 3.35 13.60 12.39
C ALA A 99 3.13 12.75 11.10
N PRO A 100 2.07 13.00 10.32
CA PRO A 100 1.85 12.30 9.06
C PRO A 100 2.76 12.81 7.95
N CYS A 101 3.23 11.89 7.12
CA CYS A 101 3.81 12.19 5.81
C CYS A 101 2.77 11.78 4.75
N VAL A 102 2.38 12.73 3.89
CA VAL A 102 1.16 12.62 3.07
C VAL A 102 1.44 12.70 1.57
N ASP A 103 0.65 11.98 0.79
CA ASP A 103 0.54 12.15 -0.65
C ASP A 103 -0.84 11.73 -1.16
N SER A 104 -1.27 12.29 -2.29
CA SER A 104 -2.54 11.93 -2.93
C SER A 104 -2.33 10.79 -3.93
N GLY A 105 -3.15 9.75 -3.85
CA GLY A 105 -3.12 8.61 -4.76
C GLY A 105 -4.48 8.27 -5.32
N ARG A 106 -4.52 7.46 -6.38
CA ARG A 106 -5.77 6.99 -6.99
C ARG A 106 -5.58 5.62 -7.60
N SER A 107 -6.57 4.75 -7.40
CA SER A 107 -6.65 3.51 -8.15
C SER A 107 -7.37 3.69 -9.47
N LEU A 108 -6.89 3.05 -10.54
CA LEU A 108 -7.64 2.91 -11.78
C LEU A 108 -8.58 1.71 -11.70
N ALA A 109 -9.71 1.77 -12.42
CA ALA A 109 -10.59 0.62 -12.53
C ALA A 109 -9.85 -0.58 -13.16
N ALA A 110 -10.14 -1.79 -12.65
CA ALA A 110 -9.69 -3.01 -13.30
C ALA A 110 -10.26 -3.07 -14.73
N PRO A 111 -9.51 -3.61 -15.72
CA PRO A 111 -10.09 -3.90 -17.02
C PRO A 111 -11.30 -4.82 -16.88
N ALA A 112 -12.36 -4.54 -17.65
CA ALA A 112 -13.47 -5.46 -17.81
C ALA A 112 -12.97 -6.81 -18.39
N PRO A 113 -13.73 -7.91 -18.23
CA PRO A 113 -13.38 -9.17 -18.89
C PRO A 113 -13.40 -9.02 -20.41
N PRO A 114 -12.64 -9.87 -21.15
CA PRO A 114 -12.74 -9.94 -22.61
C PRO A 114 -14.18 -10.23 -23.03
N ALA A 115 -14.65 -9.54 -24.06
CA ALA A 115 -16.00 -9.75 -24.59
C ALA A 115 -16.01 -10.90 -25.63
N SER A 116 -17.19 -11.44 -25.92
CA SER A 116 -17.40 -12.45 -26.97
C SER A 116 -16.47 -13.68 -26.86
N PHE A 117 -16.09 -14.08 -25.64
CA PHE A 117 -15.20 -15.21 -25.44
C PHE A 117 -15.85 -16.51 -25.92
N ASN A 118 -15.18 -17.23 -26.81
CA ASN A 118 -15.66 -18.47 -27.39
C ASN A 118 -14.53 -19.51 -27.45
N ALA A 119 -14.89 -20.77 -27.16
CA ALA A 119 -14.02 -21.92 -27.29
C ALA A 119 -14.61 -22.89 -28.32
N SER A 120 -13.81 -23.36 -29.27
CA SER A 120 -14.21 -24.38 -30.24
C SER A 120 -14.60 -25.68 -29.54
N ARG A 121 -15.54 -26.43 -30.12
CA ARG A 121 -16.03 -27.72 -29.58
C ARG A 121 -15.94 -28.87 -30.58
N ASP A 122 -15.50 -28.55 -31.78
CA ASP A 122 -15.57 -29.34 -33.00
C ASP A 122 -14.18 -29.70 -33.54
N LEU A 123 -13.12 -29.38 -32.80
CA LEU A 123 -11.74 -29.67 -33.16
C LEU A 123 -11.23 -30.88 -32.37
N CYS A 124 -10.70 -31.86 -33.09
CA CYS A 124 -9.99 -32.99 -32.47
C CYS A 124 -8.65 -32.52 -31.91
N GLU A 125 -8.33 -32.97 -30.69
CA GLU A 125 -7.01 -32.80 -30.03
C GLU A 125 -6.54 -31.36 -29.84
N ARG A 126 -7.43 -30.37 -29.99
CA ARG A 126 -7.12 -28.96 -29.76
C ARG A 126 -8.35 -28.15 -29.41
N VAL A 127 -8.13 -27.02 -28.75
CA VAL A 127 -9.16 -26.01 -28.48
C VAL A 127 -8.67 -24.67 -29.00
N ARG A 128 -9.46 -24.05 -29.88
CA ARG A 128 -9.26 -22.65 -30.28
C ARG A 128 -10.12 -21.75 -29.41
N LEU A 129 -9.48 -20.80 -28.75
CA LEU A 129 -10.09 -19.70 -28.02
C LEU A 129 -10.07 -18.45 -28.89
N ALA A 130 -11.16 -17.69 -28.87
CA ALA A 130 -11.27 -16.38 -29.51
C ALA A 130 -12.05 -15.43 -28.60
N TRP A 131 -11.71 -14.13 -28.65
CA TRP A 131 -12.38 -13.08 -27.88
C TRP A 131 -12.24 -11.73 -28.58
N THR A 132 -13.00 -10.76 -28.09
CA THR A 132 -12.84 -9.34 -28.43
C THR A 132 -12.31 -8.57 -27.21
N PRO A 133 -11.63 -7.42 -27.39
CA PRO A 133 -11.14 -6.62 -26.28
C PRO A 133 -12.27 -6.21 -25.32
N PRO A 134 -11.97 -5.96 -24.04
CA PRO A 134 -12.97 -5.45 -23.11
C PRO A 134 -13.50 -4.08 -23.55
N PRO A 135 -14.82 -3.82 -23.45
CA PRO A 135 -15.39 -2.55 -23.83
C PRO A 135 -14.87 -1.43 -22.92
N GLY A 136 -14.49 -0.29 -23.52
CA GLY A 136 -13.97 0.86 -22.78
C GLY A 136 -12.63 0.61 -22.06
N ALA A 137 -11.88 -0.42 -22.47
CA ALA A 137 -10.61 -0.75 -21.85
C ALA A 137 -9.58 0.38 -21.98
N ALA A 138 -8.94 0.73 -20.87
CA ALA A 138 -7.62 1.35 -20.90
C ALA A 138 -6.60 0.39 -21.57
N PRO A 139 -5.41 0.87 -21.98
CA PRO A 139 -4.38 0.02 -22.57
C PRO A 139 -4.12 -1.21 -21.71
N LEU A 140 -4.27 -2.40 -22.31
CA LEU A 140 -3.95 -3.66 -21.65
C LEU A 140 -2.44 -3.93 -21.76
N TRP A 141 -1.89 -4.65 -20.79
CA TRP A 141 -0.54 -5.21 -20.90
C TRP A 141 -0.52 -6.61 -21.48
N GLY A 142 -1.66 -7.29 -21.54
CA GLY A 142 -1.77 -8.64 -22.08
C GLY A 142 -3.08 -9.32 -21.71
N TYR A 143 -3.22 -10.56 -22.19
CA TYR A 143 -4.25 -11.50 -21.76
C TYR A 143 -3.60 -12.68 -21.05
N ARG A 144 -4.28 -13.24 -20.05
CA ARG A 144 -3.87 -14.48 -19.40
C ARG A 144 -4.94 -15.54 -19.62
N ILE A 145 -4.55 -16.65 -20.25
CA ILE A 145 -5.35 -17.86 -20.34
C ILE A 145 -5.01 -18.73 -19.14
N VAL A 146 -6.03 -19.25 -18.44
CA VAL A 146 -5.87 -20.19 -17.33
C VAL A 146 -6.71 -21.42 -17.66
N ALA A 147 -6.07 -22.57 -17.75
CA ALA A 147 -6.74 -23.85 -18.00
C ALA A 147 -5.94 -24.98 -17.37
N GLY A 148 -6.64 -25.99 -16.85
CA GLY A 148 -6.01 -27.14 -16.19
C GLY A 148 -5.16 -28.00 -17.12
N SER A 149 -5.41 -27.96 -18.43
CA SER A 149 -4.65 -28.68 -19.47
C SER A 149 -3.32 -28.03 -19.83
N LEU A 150 -3.08 -26.77 -19.43
CA LEU A 150 -1.89 -26.03 -19.83
C LEU A 150 -0.68 -26.36 -18.93
N PRO A 151 0.55 -26.40 -19.48
CA PRO A 151 1.77 -26.46 -18.68
C PRO A 151 1.84 -25.29 -17.69
N GLY A 152 1.93 -25.58 -16.39
CA GLY A 152 1.92 -24.56 -15.34
C GLY A 152 0.56 -23.86 -15.14
N GLY A 153 -0.51 -24.36 -15.78
CA GLY A 153 -1.89 -23.93 -15.60
C GLY A 153 -2.26 -22.60 -16.26
N ARG A 154 -1.33 -21.95 -16.98
CA ARG A 154 -1.56 -20.62 -17.58
C ARG A 154 -0.65 -20.32 -18.77
N VAL A 155 -1.11 -19.41 -19.62
CA VAL A 155 -0.35 -18.80 -20.72
C VAL A 155 -0.61 -17.29 -20.73
N ASP A 156 0.46 -16.49 -20.83
CA ASP A 156 0.39 -15.03 -20.96
C ASP A 156 0.60 -14.62 -22.42
N LEU A 157 -0.23 -13.70 -22.91
CA LEU A 157 -0.28 -13.26 -24.30
C LEU A 157 -0.14 -11.73 -24.39
N PRO A 158 0.43 -11.20 -25.49
CA PRO A 158 0.53 -9.76 -25.71
C PRO A 158 -0.86 -9.11 -25.86
N PRO A 159 -0.97 -7.79 -25.65
CA PRO A 159 -2.26 -7.09 -25.51
C PRO A 159 -3.09 -6.99 -26.80
N ASP A 160 -2.51 -7.29 -27.94
CA ASP A 160 -3.14 -7.36 -29.25
C ASP A 160 -3.70 -8.76 -29.59
N SER A 161 -3.48 -9.75 -28.71
CA SER A 161 -3.98 -11.11 -28.92
C SER A 161 -5.50 -11.17 -28.81
N LEU A 162 -6.16 -11.70 -29.83
CA LEU A 162 -7.61 -11.92 -29.89
C LEU A 162 -7.99 -13.41 -29.97
N GLY A 163 -7.02 -14.29 -29.77
CA GLY A 163 -7.23 -15.72 -29.77
C GLY A 163 -5.99 -16.50 -29.32
N TYR A 164 -6.20 -17.77 -29.02
CA TYR A 164 -5.19 -18.73 -28.61
C TYR A 164 -5.60 -20.12 -29.08
N THR A 165 -4.64 -20.97 -29.47
CA THR A 165 -4.93 -22.38 -29.77
C THR A 165 -4.14 -23.25 -28.81
N ASP A 166 -4.85 -23.97 -27.94
CA ASP A 166 -4.28 -25.03 -27.12
C ASP A 166 -4.27 -26.32 -27.93
N ALA A 167 -3.08 -26.87 -28.18
CA ALA A 167 -2.89 -28.18 -28.79
C ALA A 167 -2.05 -29.08 -27.87
N SER A 168 -2.04 -28.77 -26.56
CA SER A 168 -1.35 -29.57 -25.56
C SER A 168 -2.01 -30.96 -25.50
N PRO A 169 -1.21 -32.05 -25.45
CA PRO A 169 -1.76 -33.38 -25.32
C PRO A 169 -2.53 -33.50 -24.00
N ILE A 170 -3.74 -34.06 -24.07
CA ILE A 170 -4.63 -34.31 -22.92
C ILE A 170 -4.15 -35.53 -22.12
#